data_AF-A0A6L7WMZ4-F1
#
_entry.id   AF-A0A6L7WMZ4-F1
#
_cell.length_a   1.000
_cell.length_b   1.000
_cell.length_c   1.000
_cell.angle_alpha   90.00
_cell.angle_beta   90.00
_cell.angle_gamma   90.00
#
_symmetry.space_group_name_H-M   'P 1'
#
loop_
_entity.id
_entity.type
_entity.pdbx_description
1 polymer ?
#
loop_
_entity_poly.entity_id
_entity_poly.type
_entity_poly.pdbx_seq_one_letter_code
_entity_poly.pdbx_strand_id
1 'polypeptide(L)'
;AWHRGEAAPVATAERILAKDQLDLNYDLRWKYKESWYAVANFEYFRDPIKDIDRRYTAGAGFGHAFWTSPRGTLSTDGGVSQVFEKLASVSEPSTSASNPALRWSLSYQHWLTPQRLELFHNNQLLHILASDRGTVWDSDTGMRLHVNGRWQAGVRLDLQHETTPATGRGRTDVAYAVSLGVKL
;
A
#
# COMPACT_ATOMS: atom_id res chain seq x y z
N ALA A 1 -16.42 14.48 -61.17
CA ALA A 1 -15.61 13.36 -60.68
C ALA A 1 -15.30 13.62 -59.22
N TRP A 2 -15.84 12.78 -58.33
CA TRP A 2 -15.67 12.86 -56.89
C TRP A 2 -14.53 11.92 -56.49
N HIS A 3 -13.45 12.42 -55.88
CA HIS A 3 -12.49 11.56 -55.19
C HIS A 3 -12.61 11.78 -53.68
N ARG A 4 -13.19 10.77 -53.03
CA ARG A 4 -13.35 10.62 -51.59
C ARG A 4 -11.97 10.25 -51.03
N GLY A 5 -11.41 11.10 -50.18
CA GLY A 5 -10.25 10.74 -49.35
C GLY A 5 -10.72 9.83 -48.22
N GLU A 6 -10.23 8.60 -48.20
CA GLU A 6 -10.45 7.62 -47.15
C GLU A 6 -9.77 8.10 -45.86
N ALA A 7 -10.56 8.34 -44.81
CA ALA A 7 -10.03 8.59 -43.48
C ALA A 7 -9.50 7.25 -42.94
N ALA A 8 -8.18 7.17 -42.74
CA ALA A 8 -7.58 6.07 -42.00
C ALA A 8 -8.14 6.06 -40.56
N PRO A 9 -8.65 4.95 -40.04
CA PRO A 9 -9.03 4.88 -38.64
C PRO A 9 -7.76 4.97 -37.80
N VAL A 10 -7.60 6.07 -37.06
CA VAL A 10 -6.65 6.15 -35.96
C VAL A 10 -7.18 5.23 -34.87
N ALA A 11 -6.74 3.98 -34.92
CA ALA A 11 -6.91 3.06 -33.80
C ALA A 11 -6.07 3.62 -32.65
N THR A 12 -6.70 4.36 -31.74
CA THR A 12 -6.16 4.61 -30.41
C THR A 12 -6.05 3.27 -29.72
N ALA A 13 -4.90 2.62 -29.87
CA ALA A 13 -4.56 1.49 -29.03
C ALA A 13 -4.46 2.03 -27.61
N GLU A 14 -5.54 1.89 -26.83
CA GLU A 14 -5.46 1.90 -25.38
C GLU A 14 -4.45 0.82 -25.01
N ARG A 15 -3.20 1.25 -24.81
CA ARG A 15 -2.14 0.40 -24.31
C ARG A 15 -2.57 0.05 -22.89
N ILE A 16 -3.19 -1.11 -22.72
CA ILE A 16 -3.38 -1.74 -21.41
C ILE A 16 -1.96 -2.00 -20.89
N LEU A 17 -1.40 -1.03 -20.18
CA LEU A 17 -0.17 -1.19 -19.43
C LEU A 17 -0.52 -2.17 -18.31
N ALA A 18 -0.30 -3.47 -18.56
CA ALA A 18 -0.29 -4.45 -17.50
C ALA A 18 0.74 -3.97 -16.47
N LYS A 19 0.25 -3.58 -15.30
CA LYS A 19 1.07 -3.08 -14.20
C LYS A 19 1.90 -4.24 -13.66
N ASP A 20 3.15 -4.36 -14.11
CA ASP A 20 4.11 -5.33 -13.60
C ASP A 20 4.74 -4.75 -12.33
N GLN A 21 4.23 -5.12 -11.16
CA GLN A 21 4.69 -4.61 -9.87
C GLN A 21 5.11 -5.80 -9.00
N LEU A 22 6.32 -5.73 -8.43
CA LEU A 22 6.76 -6.64 -7.39
C LEU A 22 6.77 -5.88 -6.07
N ASP A 23 6.03 -6.40 -5.11
CA ASP A 23 5.91 -5.87 -3.77
C ASP A 23 6.16 -7.01 -2.77
N LEU A 24 7.17 -6.84 -1.92
CA LEU A 24 7.57 -7.77 -0.88
C LEU A 24 7.57 -7.04 0.45
N ASN A 25 6.67 -7.45 1.34
CA ASN A 25 6.51 -6.87 2.67
C ASN A 25 6.82 -7.90 3.76
N TYR A 26 7.52 -7.46 4.81
CA TYR A 26 7.81 -8.26 5.99
C TYR A 26 7.62 -7.43 7.26
N ASP A 27 6.70 -7.86 8.11
CA ASP A 27 6.35 -7.20 9.36
C ASP A 27 6.56 -8.13 10.56
N LEU A 28 7.45 -7.73 11.46
CA LEU A 28 7.69 -8.41 12.73
C LEU A 28 7.04 -7.64 13.87
N ARG A 29 6.29 -8.36 14.71
CA ARG A 29 5.65 -7.82 15.91
C ARG A 29 6.06 -8.63 17.14
N TRP A 30 6.87 -8.03 18.01
CA TRP A 30 7.25 -8.63 19.29
C TRP A 30 6.37 -8.08 20.41
N LYS A 31 5.46 -8.90 20.93
CA LYS A 31 4.55 -8.50 22.01
C LYS A 31 5.30 -8.39 23.34
N TYR A 32 5.03 -7.29 24.05
CA TYR A 32 5.46 -7.05 25.43
C TYR A 32 4.22 -6.77 26.28
N LYS A 33 3.91 -7.70 27.21
CA LYS A 33 2.61 -7.75 27.90
C LYS A 33 1.45 -7.89 26.89
N GLU A 34 0.21 -7.75 27.35
CA GLU A 34 -0.98 -7.99 26.53
C GLU A 34 -1.26 -6.87 25.50
N SER A 35 -0.81 -5.64 25.77
CA SER A 35 -1.19 -4.46 24.97
C SER A 35 -0.05 -3.80 24.22
N TRP A 36 1.21 -3.95 24.61
CA TRP A 36 2.32 -3.26 23.95
C TRP A 36 3.09 -4.21 23.04
N TYR A 37 3.68 -3.69 21.98
CA TYR A 37 4.53 -4.47 21.10
C TYR A 37 5.59 -3.60 20.43
N ALA A 38 6.76 -4.16 20.17
CA ALA A 38 7.73 -3.58 19.24
C ALA A 38 7.39 -4.01 17.82
N VAL A 39 7.65 -3.14 16.85
CA VAL A 39 7.51 -3.44 15.42
C VAL A 39 8.83 -3.24 14.70
N ALA A 40 9.10 -4.11 13.73
CA ALA A 40 10.11 -3.90 12.70
C ALA A 40 9.48 -4.25 11.35
N ASN A 41 9.68 -3.39 10.35
CA ASN A 41 9.14 -3.57 9.01
C ASN A 41 10.25 -3.48 7.96
N PHE A 42 10.06 -4.24 6.89
CA PHE A 42 10.87 -4.17 5.69
C PHE A 42 9.96 -4.31 4.47
N GLU A 43 10.08 -3.37 3.55
CA GLU A 43 9.36 -3.37 2.29
C GLU A 43 10.37 -3.26 1.14
N TYR A 44 10.15 -4.07 0.11
CA TYR A 44 10.84 -3.96 -1.15
C TYR A 44 9.81 -3.83 -2.27
N PHE A 45 9.92 -2.73 -3.00
CA PHE A 45 9.01 -2.39 -4.08
C PHE A 45 9.77 -2.16 -5.39
N ARG A 46 9.26 -2.74 -6.47
CA ARG A 46 9.76 -2.55 -7.84
C ARG A 46 8.60 -2.35 -8.80
N ASP A 47 8.67 -1.30 -9.59
CA ASP A 47 7.71 -1.00 -10.65
C ASP A 47 8.48 -0.48 -11.89
N PRO A 48 8.77 -1.34 -12.88
CA PRO A 48 9.56 -0.99 -14.06
C PRO A 48 8.84 -0.02 -15.03
N ILE A 49 7.55 0.27 -14.84
CA ILE A 49 6.80 1.23 -15.65
C ILE A 49 6.84 2.64 -15.03
N LYS A 50 7.13 2.76 -13.73
CA LYS A 50 7.12 4.02 -12.97
C LYS A 50 8.47 4.76 -12.88
N ASP A 51 9.51 4.30 -13.59
CA ASP A 51 10.89 4.83 -13.52
C ASP A 51 11.49 4.81 -12.09
N ILE A 52 10.85 4.08 -11.17
CA ILE A 52 11.36 3.73 -9.84
C ILE A 52 12.03 2.38 -10.00
N ASP A 53 13.36 2.39 -10.14
CA ASP A 53 14.12 1.19 -10.45
C ASP A 53 13.96 0.17 -9.30
N ARG A 54 14.12 0.63 -8.05
CA ARG A 54 13.92 -0.11 -6.79
C ARG A 54 13.69 0.84 -5.60
N ARG A 55 12.76 0.51 -4.70
CA ARG A 55 12.61 1.13 -3.37
C ARG A 55 12.76 0.08 -2.27
N TYR A 56 13.52 0.43 -1.25
CA TYR A 56 13.63 -0.34 0.00
C TYR A 56 13.20 0.55 1.15
N THR A 57 12.29 0.08 1.98
CA THR A 57 11.93 0.74 3.23
C THR A 57 12.28 -0.19 4.38
N ALA A 58 12.99 0.31 5.38
CA ALA A 58 13.25 -0.42 6.62
C ALA A 58 12.89 0.46 7.80
N GLY A 59 12.11 -0.06 8.75
CA GLY A 59 11.60 0.72 9.86
C GLY A 59 11.50 -0.07 11.15
N ALA A 60 11.47 0.67 12.25
CA ALA A 60 11.27 0.12 13.59
C ALA A 60 10.46 1.09 14.44
N GLY A 61 9.73 0.54 15.41
CA GLY A 61 8.84 1.33 16.24
C GLY A 61 8.19 0.52 17.35
N PHE A 62 7.13 1.09 17.90
CA PHE A 62 6.34 0.49 18.97
C PHE A 62 4.86 0.74 18.72
N GLY A 63 4.02 -0.11 19.31
CA GLY A 63 2.59 0.00 19.19
C GLY A 63 1.85 -0.46 20.43
N HIS A 64 0.56 -0.13 20.40
CA HIS A 64 -0.38 -0.38 21.46
C HIS A 64 -1.67 -0.96 20.89
N ALA A 65 -2.11 -2.09 21.43
CA ALA A 65 -3.43 -2.67 21.21
C ALA A 65 -4.38 -2.13 22.27
N PHE A 66 -5.29 -1.25 21.87
CA PHE A 66 -6.33 -0.68 22.74
C PHE A 66 -7.28 -1.75 23.27
N TRP A 67 -7.63 -2.72 22.43
CA TRP A 67 -8.36 -3.91 22.84
C TRP A 67 -8.03 -5.07 21.90
N THR A 68 -8.08 -6.29 22.43
CA THR A 68 -7.97 -7.54 21.69
C THR A 68 -8.95 -8.54 22.30
N SER A 69 -9.77 -9.17 21.47
CA SER A 69 -10.74 -10.17 21.91
C SER A 69 -11.02 -11.19 20.80
N PRO A 70 -11.78 -12.27 21.07
CA PRO A 70 -12.24 -13.17 20.01
C PRO A 70 -13.10 -12.49 18.92
N ARG A 71 -13.70 -11.32 19.21
CA ARG A 71 -14.53 -10.57 18.26
C ARG A 71 -13.76 -9.53 17.46
N GLY A 72 -12.52 -9.22 17.78
CA GLY A 72 -11.76 -8.21 17.05
C GLY A 72 -10.66 -7.54 17.86
N THR A 73 -10.03 -6.57 17.21
CA THR A 73 -8.85 -5.85 17.69
C THR A 73 -8.86 -4.42 17.19
N LEU A 74 -8.36 -3.49 18.00
CA LEU A 74 -7.94 -2.16 17.57
C LEU A 74 -6.53 -1.92 18.09
N SER A 75 -5.62 -1.58 17.20
CA SER A 75 -4.24 -1.27 17.55
C SER A 75 -3.69 -0.12 16.73
N THR A 76 -2.69 0.55 17.27
CA THR A 76 -1.90 1.57 16.57
C THR A 76 -0.43 1.31 16.80
N ASP A 77 0.40 1.67 15.83
CA ASP A 77 1.85 1.71 15.98
C ASP A 77 2.43 2.95 15.32
N GLY A 78 3.63 3.31 15.77
CA GLY A 78 4.39 4.39 15.18
C GLY A 78 5.88 4.13 15.32
N GLY A 79 6.65 4.76 14.45
CA GLY A 79 8.09 4.53 14.41
C GLY A 79 8.80 5.40 13.39
N VAL A 80 10.07 5.08 13.22
CA VAL A 80 10.92 5.70 12.20
C VAL A 80 11.17 4.70 11.09
N SER A 81 11.40 5.20 9.89
CA SER A 81 11.72 4.39 8.73
C SER A 81 12.79 5.07 7.89
N GLN A 82 13.58 4.28 7.18
CA GLN A 82 14.57 4.72 6.23
C GLN A 82 14.15 4.23 4.86
N VAL A 83 13.97 5.16 3.92
CA VAL A 83 13.58 4.89 2.53
C VAL A 83 14.80 5.06 1.64
N PHE A 84 15.20 3.99 0.97
CA PHE A 84 16.29 3.98 0.00
C PHE A 84 15.72 3.83 -1.41
N GLU A 85 16.06 4.75 -2.29
CA GLU A 85 15.62 4.72 -3.69
C GLU A 85 16.78 4.79 -4.66
N LYS A 86 16.66 4.02 -5.74
CA LYS A 86 17.50 4.15 -6.92
C LYS A 86 16.63 4.52 -8.11
N LEU A 87 16.96 5.64 -8.76
CA LEU A 87 16.31 6.12 -9.99
C LEU A 87 17.08 5.57 -11.20
N ALA A 88 16.37 5.12 -12.25
CA ALA A 88 16.98 4.51 -13.43
C ALA A 88 17.57 5.54 -14.42
N SER A 89 17.19 6.81 -14.31
CA SER A 89 17.31 7.79 -15.40
C SER A 89 18.03 9.07 -15.01
N VAL A 90 19.30 9.01 -14.61
CA VAL A 90 20.21 10.18 -14.70
C VAL A 90 21.62 9.71 -15.09
N SER A 91 22.17 10.27 -16.16
CA SER A 91 23.56 10.06 -16.63
C SER A 91 24.63 10.72 -15.73
N GLU A 92 24.31 10.95 -14.47
CA GLU A 92 25.19 11.47 -13.41
C GLU A 92 25.25 10.41 -12.31
N PRO A 93 26.34 10.29 -11.53
CA PRO A 93 26.52 9.22 -10.57
C PRO A 93 25.30 9.16 -9.63
N SER A 94 24.46 8.14 -9.84
CA SER A 94 23.15 7.98 -9.21
C SER A 94 23.31 8.02 -7.70
N THR A 95 22.97 9.14 -7.08
CA THR A 95 23.02 9.30 -5.64
C THR A 95 21.85 8.51 -5.08
N SER A 96 22.12 7.37 -4.44
CA SER A 96 21.11 6.66 -3.64
C SER A 96 20.60 7.62 -2.57
N ALA A 97 19.39 8.15 -2.74
CA ALA A 97 18.79 9.05 -1.76
C ALA A 97 18.28 8.20 -0.60
N SER A 98 18.87 8.40 0.58
CA SER A 98 18.44 7.80 1.83
C SER A 98 17.60 8.81 2.59
N ASN A 99 16.30 8.57 2.69
CA ASN A 99 15.36 9.51 3.27
C ASN A 99 14.78 8.96 4.59
N PRO A 100 15.07 9.60 5.73
CA PRO A 100 14.40 9.24 6.97
C PRO A 100 12.93 9.66 6.91
N ALA A 101 12.07 8.89 7.56
CA ALA A 101 10.64 9.08 7.57
C ALA A 101 10.04 8.74 8.95
N LEU A 102 8.93 9.39 9.26
CA LEU A 102 8.07 9.03 10.38
C LEU A 102 6.91 8.20 9.86
N ARG A 103 6.61 7.11 10.55
CA ARG A 103 5.51 6.21 10.22
C ARG A 103 4.52 6.15 11.37
N TRP A 104 3.24 6.16 11.04
CA TRP A 104 2.15 5.87 11.96
C TRP A 104 1.14 4.94 11.27
N SER A 105 0.59 3.99 12.02
CA SER A 105 -0.42 3.06 11.53
C SER A 105 -1.55 2.88 12.54
N LEU A 106 -2.76 2.63 12.02
CA LEU A 106 -3.94 2.20 12.77
C LEU A 106 -4.52 0.96 12.09
N SER A 107 -4.83 -0.06 12.87
CA SER A 107 -5.48 -1.28 12.39
C SER A 107 -6.69 -1.61 13.24
N TYR A 108 -7.82 -1.81 12.56
CA TYR A 108 -9.07 -2.21 13.15
C TYR A 108 -9.61 -3.45 12.45
N GLN A 109 -10.07 -4.42 13.23
CA GLN A 109 -10.69 -5.64 12.74
C GLN A 109 -11.84 -6.01 13.67
N HIS A 110 -12.98 -6.39 13.10
CA HIS A 110 -14.16 -6.77 13.87
C HIS A 110 -15.04 -7.80 13.16
N TRP A 111 -15.45 -8.83 13.89
CA TRP A 111 -16.44 -9.81 13.42
C TRP A 111 -17.86 -9.23 13.55
N LEU A 112 -18.44 -8.81 12.42
CA LEU A 112 -19.85 -8.44 12.32
C LEU A 112 -20.77 -9.65 12.52
N THR A 113 -20.36 -10.81 12.00
CA THR A 113 -20.97 -12.10 12.31
C THR A 113 -19.85 -13.07 12.64
N PRO A 114 -19.83 -13.64 13.86
CA PRO A 114 -18.74 -14.50 14.30
C PRO A 114 -18.40 -15.57 13.25
N GLN A 115 -17.12 -15.64 12.88
CA GLN A 115 -16.56 -16.61 11.94
C GLN A 115 -17.17 -16.62 10.52
N ARG A 116 -17.99 -15.61 10.18
CA ARG A 116 -18.62 -15.49 8.85
C ARG A 116 -18.32 -14.16 8.18
N LEU A 117 -18.52 -13.05 8.88
CA LEU A 117 -18.41 -11.73 8.28
C LEU A 117 -17.52 -10.84 9.15
N GLU A 118 -16.45 -10.36 8.55
CA GLU A 118 -15.41 -9.56 9.18
C GLU A 118 -15.32 -8.21 8.47
N LEU A 119 -15.33 -7.13 9.25
CA LEU A 119 -15.00 -5.77 8.81
C LEU A 119 -13.56 -5.48 9.21
N PHE A 120 -12.81 -4.84 8.32
CA PHE A 120 -11.47 -4.34 8.64
C PHE A 120 -11.28 -2.92 8.10
N HIS A 121 -10.43 -2.17 8.78
CA HIS A 121 -9.95 -0.87 8.37
C HIS A 121 -8.48 -0.72 8.77
N ASN A 122 -7.64 -0.40 7.80
CA ASN A 122 -6.24 -0.08 8.01
C ASN A 122 -5.98 1.34 7.53
N ASN A 123 -5.10 2.02 8.25
CA ASN A 123 -4.66 3.36 7.93
C ASN A 123 -3.17 3.47 8.20
N GLN A 124 -2.44 4.13 7.32
CA GLN A 124 -1.00 4.33 7.42
C GLN A 124 -0.65 5.73 6.95
N LEU A 125 0.18 6.42 7.72
CA LEU A 125 0.75 7.70 7.37
C LEU A 125 2.28 7.56 7.34
N LEU A 126 2.89 7.89 6.22
CA LEU A 126 4.34 7.96 6.06
C LEU A 126 4.73 9.40 5.71
N HIS A 127 5.41 10.07 6.64
CA HIS A 127 5.93 11.42 6.42
C HIS A 127 7.43 11.34 6.15
N ILE A 128 7.84 11.62 4.92
CA ILE A 128 9.25 11.59 4.52
C ILE A 128 9.85 12.96 4.86
N LEU A 129 10.92 12.98 5.64
CA LEU A 129 11.51 14.22 6.18
C LEU A 129 12.27 15.04 5.13
N ALA A 130 12.54 14.46 3.96
CA ALA A 130 13.10 15.20 2.82
C ALA A 130 12.07 16.20 2.29
N SER A 131 12.49 17.45 2.11
CA SER A 131 11.63 18.61 1.85
C SER A 131 10.83 18.54 0.54
N ASP A 132 11.26 17.72 -0.41
CA ASP A 132 10.65 17.51 -1.72
C ASP A 132 9.76 16.26 -1.80
N ARG A 133 9.63 15.49 -0.70
CA ARG A 133 8.96 14.18 -0.73
C ARG A 133 7.58 14.15 -0.09
N GLY A 134 7.35 14.99 0.93
CA GLY A 134 6.04 15.15 1.54
C GLY A 134 5.55 13.91 2.31
N THR A 135 4.23 13.70 2.28
CA THR A 135 3.52 12.70 3.07
C THR A 135 2.70 11.80 2.15
N VAL A 136 2.75 10.50 2.43
CA VAL A 136 1.88 9.48 1.84
C VAL A 136 0.90 9.01 2.91
N TRP A 137 -0.38 8.96 2.55
CA TRP A 137 -1.45 8.46 3.39
C TRP A 137 -2.17 7.34 2.66
N ASP A 138 -2.13 6.14 3.25
CA ASP A 138 -2.78 4.95 2.72
C ASP A 138 -3.92 4.54 3.64
N SER A 139 -5.05 4.17 3.06
CA SER A 139 -6.16 3.60 3.81
C SER A 139 -6.86 2.49 3.03
N ASP A 140 -7.05 1.35 3.70
CA ASP A 140 -7.75 0.21 3.15
C ASP A 140 -8.93 -0.14 4.05
N THR A 141 -10.14 -0.12 3.50
CA THR A 141 -11.35 -0.51 4.23
C THR A 141 -12.06 -1.61 3.48
N GLY A 142 -12.46 -2.68 4.17
CA GLY A 142 -13.11 -3.77 3.48
C GLY A 142 -13.84 -4.74 4.39
N MET A 143 -14.50 -5.68 3.72
CA MET A 143 -15.25 -6.76 4.35
C MET A 143 -14.74 -8.09 3.80
N ARG A 144 -14.63 -9.09 4.68
CA ARG A 144 -14.26 -10.47 4.34
C ARG A 144 -15.37 -11.42 4.76
N LEU A 145 -15.86 -12.18 3.79
CA LEU A 145 -16.82 -13.26 3.98
C LEU A 145 -16.07 -14.59 4.03
N HIS A 146 -16.17 -15.27 5.16
CA HIS A 146 -15.64 -16.61 5.39
C HIS A 146 -16.75 -17.60 5.02
N VAL A 147 -16.72 -18.09 3.77
CA VAL A 147 -17.77 -18.94 3.21
C VAL A 147 -17.82 -20.28 3.94
N ASN A 148 -16.65 -20.84 4.26
CA ASN A 148 -16.47 -22.00 5.11
C ASN A 148 -15.04 -22.01 5.67
N GLY A 149 -14.61 -23.11 6.30
CA GLY A 149 -13.25 -23.21 6.87
C GLY A 149 -12.09 -23.13 5.85
N ARG A 150 -12.37 -23.09 4.55
CA ARG A 150 -11.38 -23.03 3.46
C ARG A 150 -11.51 -21.80 2.58
N TRP A 151 -12.73 -21.43 2.19
CA TRP A 151 -12.95 -20.40 1.18
C TRP A 151 -13.32 -19.06 1.81
N GLN A 152 -12.73 -18.00 1.28
CA GLN A 152 -13.04 -16.62 1.65
C GLN A 152 -13.23 -15.75 0.41
N ALA A 153 -14.13 -14.78 0.51
CA ALA A 153 -14.31 -13.72 -0.47
C ALA A 153 -14.14 -12.36 0.21
N GLY A 154 -13.73 -11.34 -0.53
CA GLY A 154 -13.53 -10.02 0.03
C GLY A 154 -13.83 -8.90 -0.95
N VAL A 155 -14.28 -7.77 -0.40
CA VAL A 155 -14.36 -6.49 -1.10
C VAL A 155 -13.56 -5.46 -0.31
N ARG A 156 -12.83 -4.59 -1.00
CA ARG A 156 -11.96 -3.60 -0.39
C ARG A 156 -11.94 -2.31 -1.20
N LEU A 157 -11.90 -1.19 -0.50
CA LEU A 157 -11.65 0.15 -1.01
C LEU A 157 -10.28 0.58 -0.53
N ASP A 158 -9.41 0.94 -1.47
CA ASP A 158 -8.06 1.41 -1.23
C ASP A 158 -8.01 2.88 -1.61
N LEU A 159 -7.53 3.73 -0.71
CA LEU A 159 -7.36 5.17 -0.91
C LEU A 159 -5.92 5.52 -0.59
N GLN A 160 -5.22 6.09 -1.57
CA GLN A 160 -3.87 6.60 -1.40
C GLN A 160 -3.86 8.10 -1.69
N HIS A 161 -3.27 8.88 -0.79
CA HIS A 161 -3.10 10.32 -0.96
C HIS A 161 -1.64 10.72 -0.78
N GLU A 162 -1.10 11.45 -1.75
CA GLU A 162 0.27 11.95 -1.75
C GLU A 162 0.26 13.48 -1.77
N THR A 163 0.98 14.10 -0.83
CA THR A 163 1.08 15.57 -0.84
C THR A 163 2.00 16.08 -1.94
N THR A 164 2.99 15.27 -2.36
CA THR A 164 3.93 15.58 -3.45
C THR A 164 3.96 14.42 -4.45
N PRO A 165 2.92 14.27 -5.30
CA PRO A 165 2.87 13.20 -6.28
C PRO A 165 3.88 13.44 -7.41
N ALA A 166 4.25 12.36 -8.11
CA ALA A 166 5.07 12.46 -9.32
C ALA A 166 4.41 13.34 -10.40
N THR A 167 5.21 13.98 -11.24
CA THR A 167 4.74 14.86 -12.32
C THR A 167 3.70 14.16 -13.20
N GLY A 168 2.54 14.80 -13.37
CA GLY A 168 1.44 14.28 -14.18
C GLY A 168 0.48 13.32 -13.45
N ARG A 169 0.66 13.08 -12.14
CA ARG A 169 -0.28 12.30 -11.31
C ARG A 169 -1.21 13.17 -10.48
N GLY A 170 -2.40 12.63 -10.21
CA GLY A 170 -3.30 13.15 -9.20
C GLY A 170 -2.73 12.94 -7.79
N ARG A 171 -3.17 13.76 -6.84
CA ARG A 171 -2.77 13.62 -5.43
C ARG A 171 -3.50 12.48 -4.73
N THR A 172 -4.61 12.00 -5.28
CA THR A 172 -5.44 10.98 -4.65
C THR A 172 -5.77 9.91 -5.68
N ASP A 173 -5.43 8.67 -5.36
CA ASP A 173 -5.79 7.48 -6.11
C ASP A 173 -6.79 6.66 -5.29
N VAL A 174 -7.84 6.17 -5.96
CA VAL A 174 -8.86 5.31 -5.34
C VAL A 174 -8.98 4.04 -6.16
N ALA A 175 -8.91 2.89 -5.50
CA ALA A 175 -9.07 1.58 -6.12
C ALA A 175 -10.10 0.73 -5.38
N TYR A 176 -10.80 -0.10 -6.15
CA TYR A 176 -11.72 -1.10 -5.62
C TYR A 176 -11.18 -2.48 -5.94
N ALA A 177 -11.16 -3.36 -4.96
CA ALA A 177 -10.68 -4.74 -5.12
C ALA A 177 -11.76 -5.74 -4.71
N VAL A 178 -11.89 -6.79 -5.53
CA VAL A 178 -12.66 -7.99 -5.22
C VAL A 178 -11.68 -9.16 -5.17
N SER A 179 -11.74 -9.97 -4.11
CA SER A 179 -10.80 -11.08 -3.91
C SER A 179 -11.51 -12.39 -3.58
N LEU A 180 -10.88 -13.50 -4.00
CA LEU A 180 -11.20 -14.86 -3.61
C LEU A 180 -9.94 -15.51 -3.05
N GLY A 181 -10.05 -16.18 -1.92
CA GLY A 181 -8.93 -16.82 -1.23
C GLY A 181 -9.25 -18.22 -0.75
N VAL A 182 -8.20 -19.04 -0.66
CA VAL A 182 -8.23 -20.39 -0.11
C VAL A 182 -7.26 -20.48 1.06
N LYS A 183 -7.73 -20.99 2.19
CA LYS A 183 -6.92 -21.41 3.32
C LYS A 183 -6.47 -22.86 3.09
N LEU A 184 -5.16 -23.06 2.97
CA LEU A 184 -4.51 -24.36 2.80
C LEU A 184 -4.36 -25.10 4.12
#